data_AF-A0A251PLV9-F1
#
_entry.id   AF-A0A251PLV9-F1
#
_cell.length_a   1.000
_cell.length_b   1.000
_cell.length_c   1.000
_cell.angle_alpha   90.00
_cell.angle_beta   90.00
_cell.angle_gamma   90.00
#
_symmetry.space_group_name_H-M   'P 1'
#
loop_
_entity.id
_entity.type
_entity.pdbx_description
1 polymer ?
#
loop_
_entity_poly.entity_id
_entity_poly.type
_entity_poly.pdbx_seq_one_letter_code
_entity_poly.pdbx_strand_id
1 'polypeptide(L)'
;MQIFGENSNRIVDGYSEEFEQSFLDLMKRSHRFSRIAATVVYNEYINDRHHVHMNSTEWATLTEFVKHLGRTGKCKVEETPKGWFITYIDRDSETLFKERLKNKRLRADMAEEEKQEREIKKQIERVAQSMPVGNGVDQGSEDEIHRIKVESGVKIGFALGSSKLGSKEKGESSKLVFDEVDDDKSKVKNSTKNGSSGGAGSLALEELMREDEKKERINRKDYWLCEGIIVKVMSKALADKGYYKQKGVVRKVIDKYVGEIEMLESKHVLRVDQAELETVIPQIGCLVKIVNGAYRGSNAKLLAVDTDKFCAKVQIEKDSFIIADIV
;
A
#
# COMPACT_ATOMS: atom_id res chain seq x y z
N MET A 1 8.28 7.92 -55.24
CA MET A 1 7.51 7.08 -54.30
C MET A 1 7.76 5.61 -54.63
N GLN A 2 8.98 5.12 -54.38
CA GLN A 2 9.48 3.86 -54.99
C GLN A 2 10.31 3.01 -54.02
N ILE A 3 10.13 3.22 -52.72
CA ILE A 3 10.79 2.47 -51.62
C ILE A 3 9.83 1.54 -50.87
N PHE A 4 8.55 1.50 -51.26
CA PHE A 4 7.52 0.64 -50.66
C PHE A 4 7.37 -0.74 -51.33
N GLY A 5 7.96 -0.96 -52.51
CA GLY A 5 7.72 -2.17 -53.31
C GLY A 5 8.50 -3.41 -52.88
N GLU A 6 9.72 -3.25 -52.34
CA GLU A 6 10.68 -4.36 -52.22
C GLU A 6 10.85 -4.90 -50.79
N ASN A 7 10.34 -4.21 -49.77
CA ASN A 7 10.51 -4.58 -48.36
C ASN A 7 9.21 -4.52 -47.54
N SER A 8 8.05 -4.73 -48.18
CA SER A 8 6.74 -4.63 -47.51
C SER A 8 6.64 -5.53 -46.27
N ASN A 9 7.10 -6.79 -46.34
CA ASN A 9 7.04 -7.73 -45.22
C ASN A 9 7.83 -7.21 -44.02
N ARG A 10 9.09 -6.81 -44.20
CA ARG A 10 9.95 -6.30 -43.11
C ARG A 10 9.37 -5.06 -42.40
N ILE A 11 8.59 -4.24 -43.11
CA ILE A 11 7.92 -3.07 -42.54
C ILE A 11 6.69 -3.52 -41.73
N VAL A 12 5.90 -4.46 -42.25
CA VAL A 12 4.75 -5.05 -41.53
C VAL A 12 5.21 -5.83 -40.30
N ASP A 13 6.31 -6.59 -40.37
CA ASP A 13 6.90 -7.31 -39.25
C ASP A 13 7.25 -6.33 -38.11
N GLY A 14 7.91 -5.20 -38.42
CA GLY A 14 8.26 -4.17 -37.46
C GLY A 14 7.04 -3.51 -36.79
N TYR A 15 6.01 -3.15 -37.57
CA TYR A 15 4.76 -2.62 -37.01
C TYR A 15 4.00 -3.66 -36.18
N SER A 16 4.11 -4.95 -36.53
CA SER A 16 3.49 -6.04 -35.78
C SER A 16 4.19 -6.26 -34.43
N GLU A 17 5.53 -6.22 -34.40
CA GLU A 17 6.29 -6.24 -33.15
C GLU A 17 5.98 -5.02 -32.26
N GLU A 18 5.93 -3.81 -32.83
CA GLU A 18 5.61 -2.58 -32.10
C GLU A 18 4.19 -2.58 -31.53
N PHE A 19 3.20 -3.04 -32.31
CA PHE A 19 1.83 -3.25 -31.88
C PHE A 19 1.74 -4.26 -30.73
N GLU A 20 2.35 -5.44 -30.89
CA GLU A 20 2.30 -6.51 -29.89
C GLU A 20 2.95 -6.08 -28.57
N GLN A 21 4.13 -5.45 -28.64
CA GLN A 21 4.82 -4.93 -27.45
C GLN A 21 3.97 -3.87 -26.75
N SER A 22 3.44 -2.90 -27.49
CA SER A 22 2.63 -1.81 -26.93
C SER A 22 1.32 -2.31 -26.32
N PHE A 23 0.67 -3.30 -26.95
CA PHE A 23 -0.53 -3.95 -26.43
C PHE A 23 -0.24 -4.76 -25.16
N LEU A 24 0.88 -5.50 -25.13
CA LEU A 24 1.30 -6.25 -23.94
C LEU A 24 1.74 -5.32 -22.80
N ASP A 25 2.34 -4.17 -23.10
CA ASP A 25 2.67 -3.16 -22.10
C ASP A 25 1.44 -2.43 -21.55
N LEU A 26 0.37 -2.28 -22.35
CA LEU A 26 -0.93 -1.90 -21.82
C LEU A 26 -1.49 -2.97 -20.87
N MET A 27 -1.45 -4.25 -21.27
CA MET A 27 -1.87 -5.37 -20.42
C MET A 27 -1.07 -5.45 -19.10
N LYS A 28 0.26 -5.25 -19.13
CA LYS A 28 1.10 -5.21 -17.92
C LYS A 28 0.77 -4.05 -16.97
N ARG A 29 0.37 -2.89 -17.52
CA ARG A 29 0.06 -1.67 -16.75
C ARG A 29 -1.34 -1.69 -16.16
N SER A 30 -2.36 -1.95 -16.99
CA SER A 30 -3.78 -1.86 -16.60
C SER A 30 -4.37 -3.20 -16.13
N HIS A 31 -3.95 -4.34 -16.70
CA HIS A 31 -4.70 -5.61 -16.63
C HIS A 31 -3.86 -6.83 -16.21
N ARG A 32 -2.76 -6.64 -15.48
CA ARG A 32 -1.73 -7.68 -15.22
C ARG A 32 -2.25 -8.99 -14.63
N PHE A 33 -3.23 -8.91 -13.72
CA PHE A 33 -3.82 -10.06 -13.02
C PHE A 33 -5.29 -10.29 -13.38
N SER A 34 -5.82 -9.50 -14.33
CA SER A 34 -7.23 -9.46 -14.65
C SER A 34 -7.55 -10.36 -15.84
N ARG A 35 -8.67 -11.07 -15.78
CA ARG A 35 -9.32 -11.65 -16.96
C ARG A 35 -10.23 -10.59 -17.57
N ILE A 36 -9.94 -10.16 -18.78
CA ILE A 36 -10.67 -9.07 -19.45
C ILE A 36 -11.02 -9.45 -20.90
N ALA A 37 -12.10 -8.89 -21.44
CA ALA A 37 -12.47 -9.08 -22.83
C ALA A 37 -11.47 -8.34 -23.75
N ALA A 38 -10.96 -9.03 -24.78
CA ALA A 38 -9.93 -8.49 -25.66
C ALA A 38 -10.36 -7.21 -26.38
N THR A 39 -11.66 -7.06 -26.66
CA THR A 39 -12.25 -5.85 -27.25
C THR A 39 -12.13 -4.62 -26.35
N VAL A 40 -12.21 -4.78 -25.04
CA VAL A 40 -12.04 -3.67 -24.08
C VAL A 40 -10.60 -3.18 -24.09
N VAL A 41 -9.63 -4.11 -24.07
CA VAL A 41 -8.19 -3.79 -24.12
C VAL A 41 -7.83 -3.16 -25.45
N TYR A 42 -8.37 -3.66 -26.57
CA TYR A 42 -8.16 -3.05 -27.89
C TYR A 42 -8.72 -1.63 -27.98
N ASN A 43 -9.91 -1.38 -27.40
CA ASN A 43 -10.50 -0.05 -27.36
C ASN A 43 -9.68 0.92 -26.47
N GLU A 44 -9.11 0.44 -25.36
CA GLU A 44 -8.18 1.22 -24.52
C GLU A 44 -6.86 1.51 -25.26
N TYR A 45 -6.36 0.56 -26.06
CA TYR A 45 -5.16 0.71 -26.88
C TYR A 45 -5.31 1.78 -27.97
N ILE A 46 -6.39 1.72 -28.77
CA ILE A 46 -6.63 2.69 -29.86
C ILE A 46 -7.01 4.09 -29.38
N ASN A 47 -7.20 4.28 -28.07
CA ASN A 47 -7.47 5.59 -27.47
C ASN A 47 -6.21 6.48 -27.39
N ASP A 48 -5.01 5.91 -27.46
CA ASP A 48 -3.79 6.70 -27.67
C ASP A 48 -3.76 7.24 -29.10
N ARG A 49 -3.41 8.52 -29.27
CA ARG A 49 -3.27 9.17 -30.58
C ARG A 49 -2.10 8.64 -31.41
N HIS A 50 -1.13 7.97 -30.78
CA HIS A 50 0.11 7.49 -31.41
C HIS A 50 0.19 5.96 -31.48
N HIS A 51 -0.94 5.26 -31.32
CA HIS A 51 -0.98 3.80 -31.46
C HIS A 51 -0.70 3.36 -32.92
N VAL A 52 -0.08 2.20 -33.09
CA VAL A 52 -0.01 1.52 -34.40
C VAL A 52 -1.38 0.90 -34.64
N HIS A 53 -2.10 1.31 -35.69
CA HIS A 53 -3.42 0.72 -35.95
C HIS A 53 -3.27 -0.73 -36.46
N MET A 54 -4.18 -1.63 -36.06
CA MET A 54 -4.12 -3.07 -36.39
C MET A 54 -4.02 -3.35 -37.90
N ASN A 55 -4.64 -2.51 -38.73
CA ASN A 55 -4.55 -2.58 -40.20
C ASN A 55 -3.11 -2.46 -40.76
N SER A 56 -2.14 -1.99 -39.96
CA SER A 56 -0.72 -1.88 -40.32
C SER A 56 0.11 -3.11 -39.93
N THR A 57 -0.53 -4.13 -39.35
CA THR A 57 0.11 -5.35 -38.81
C THR A 57 -0.22 -6.59 -39.64
N GLU A 58 0.42 -7.73 -39.34
CA GLU A 58 0.11 -9.02 -39.96
C GLU A 58 -1.29 -9.57 -39.61
N TRP A 59 -1.95 -9.04 -38.56
CA TRP A 59 -3.23 -9.56 -38.07
C TRP A 59 -4.41 -8.79 -38.65
N ALA A 60 -5.21 -9.43 -39.51
CA ALA A 60 -6.36 -8.80 -40.15
C ALA A 60 -7.54 -8.60 -39.19
N THR A 61 -7.58 -9.33 -38.06
CA THR A 61 -8.65 -9.23 -37.05
C THR A 61 -8.13 -9.37 -35.62
N LEU A 62 -8.83 -8.73 -34.68
CA LEU A 62 -8.51 -8.84 -33.25
C LEU A 62 -8.54 -10.30 -32.75
N THR A 63 -9.44 -11.12 -33.29
CA THR A 63 -9.52 -12.57 -32.98
C THR A 63 -8.27 -13.33 -33.42
N GLU A 64 -7.68 -12.97 -34.55
CA GLU A 64 -6.45 -13.58 -35.06
C GLU A 64 -5.24 -13.21 -34.19
N PHE A 65 -5.12 -11.93 -33.83
CA PHE A 65 -4.11 -11.44 -32.89
C PHE A 65 -4.23 -12.11 -31.50
N VAL A 66 -5.45 -12.21 -30.96
CA VAL A 66 -5.70 -12.89 -29.68
C VAL A 66 -5.30 -14.37 -29.75
N LYS A 67 -5.61 -15.07 -30.85
CA LYS A 67 -5.16 -16.45 -31.07
C LYS A 67 -3.63 -16.55 -31.17
N HIS A 68 -2.95 -15.54 -31.73
CA HIS A 68 -1.49 -15.45 -31.75
C HIS A 68 -0.88 -15.25 -30.35
N LEU A 69 -1.45 -14.36 -29.52
CA LEU A 69 -1.04 -14.21 -28.11
C LEU A 69 -1.19 -15.51 -27.29
N GLY A 70 -2.22 -16.30 -27.60
CA GLY A 70 -2.42 -17.65 -27.05
C GLY A 70 -1.37 -18.66 -27.55
N ARG A 71 -1.12 -18.70 -28.86
CA ARG A 71 -0.11 -19.58 -29.50
C ARG A 71 1.31 -19.32 -29.00
N THR A 72 1.68 -18.05 -28.83
CA THR A 72 2.98 -17.64 -28.26
C THR A 72 3.03 -17.81 -26.74
N GLY A 73 1.88 -18.04 -26.09
CA GLY A 73 1.74 -18.20 -24.64
C GLY A 73 2.05 -16.92 -23.84
N LYS A 74 1.89 -15.75 -24.46
CA LYS A 74 2.07 -14.43 -23.83
C LYS A 74 0.82 -14.03 -23.03
N CYS A 75 -0.35 -14.51 -23.47
CA CYS A 75 -1.60 -14.44 -22.73
C CYS A 75 -2.28 -15.82 -22.66
N LYS A 76 -2.99 -16.09 -21.56
CA LYS A 76 -3.99 -17.15 -21.51
C LYS A 76 -5.23 -16.63 -22.21
N VAL A 77 -5.79 -17.42 -23.12
CA VAL A 77 -6.93 -17.05 -23.97
C VAL A 77 -8.09 -18.00 -23.69
N GLU A 78 -9.28 -17.44 -23.46
CA GLU A 78 -10.51 -18.21 -23.22
C GLU A 78 -11.64 -17.68 -24.12
N GLU A 79 -12.14 -18.52 -25.01
CA GLU A 79 -13.32 -18.23 -25.84
C GLU A 79 -14.60 -18.44 -25.02
N THR A 80 -15.54 -17.51 -25.10
CA THR A 80 -16.83 -17.58 -24.41
C THR A 80 -17.96 -17.10 -25.35
N PRO A 81 -19.24 -17.41 -25.06
CA PRO A 81 -20.37 -16.87 -25.83
C PRO A 81 -20.46 -15.33 -25.83
N LYS A 82 -19.77 -14.64 -24.91
CA LYS A 82 -19.69 -13.17 -24.84
C LYS A 82 -18.48 -12.59 -25.58
N GLY A 83 -17.68 -13.43 -26.24
CA GLY A 83 -16.45 -13.06 -26.94
C GLY A 83 -15.17 -13.62 -26.31
N TRP A 84 -14.04 -13.10 -26.80
CA TRP A 84 -12.70 -13.54 -26.43
C TRP A 84 -12.21 -12.86 -25.16
N PHE A 85 -11.82 -13.64 -24.16
CA PHE A 85 -11.19 -13.15 -22.93
C PHE A 85 -9.71 -13.49 -22.91
N ILE A 86 -8.91 -12.56 -22.38
CA ILE A 86 -7.46 -12.67 -22.23
C ILE A 86 -7.05 -12.39 -20.78
N THR A 87 -6.01 -13.09 -20.33
CA THR A 87 -5.29 -12.85 -19.07
C THR A 87 -3.80 -12.86 -19.39
N TYR A 88 -3.06 -11.83 -18.98
CA TYR A 88 -1.62 -11.75 -19.24
C TYR A 88 -0.87 -12.86 -18.48
N ILE A 89 0.14 -13.47 -19.12
CA ILE A 89 1.03 -14.45 -18.48
C ILE A 89 2.37 -13.76 -18.23
N ASP A 90 2.62 -13.44 -16.97
CA ASP A 90 3.89 -12.88 -16.54
C ASP A 90 4.99 -13.95 -16.61
N ARG A 91 6.04 -13.70 -17.39
CA ARG A 91 7.20 -14.59 -17.55
C ARG A 91 8.44 -14.10 -16.81
N ASP A 92 8.39 -12.93 -16.15
CA ASP A 92 9.51 -12.45 -15.36
C ASP A 92 9.63 -13.24 -14.05
N SER A 93 10.77 -13.94 -13.92
CA SER A 93 11.07 -14.92 -12.87
C SER A 93 11.02 -14.36 -11.44
N GLU A 94 11.15 -13.04 -11.31
CA GLU A 94 11.08 -12.29 -10.05
C GLU A 94 9.69 -12.37 -9.39
N THR A 95 8.62 -12.46 -10.20
CA THR A 95 7.24 -12.51 -9.71
C THR A 95 6.88 -13.87 -9.11
N LEU A 96 7.27 -14.96 -9.77
CA LEU A 96 7.15 -16.32 -9.25
C LEU A 96 7.92 -16.51 -7.93
N PHE A 97 9.06 -15.81 -7.76
CA PHE A 97 9.79 -15.81 -6.50
C PHE A 97 9.01 -15.07 -5.40
N LYS A 98 8.49 -13.88 -5.69
CA LYS A 98 7.68 -13.07 -4.76
C LYS A 98 6.37 -13.76 -4.36
N GLU A 99 5.73 -14.48 -5.28
CA GLU A 99 4.53 -15.29 -5.01
C GLU A 99 4.84 -16.53 -4.17
N ARG A 100 5.93 -17.26 -4.48
CA ARG A 100 6.41 -18.36 -3.62
C ARG A 100 6.76 -17.87 -2.22
N LEU A 101 7.34 -16.68 -2.07
CA LEU A 101 7.62 -16.06 -0.77
C LEU A 101 6.33 -15.71 -0.03
N LYS A 102 5.34 -15.09 -0.69
CA LYS A 102 4.02 -14.80 -0.10
C LYS A 102 3.31 -16.07 0.35
N ASN A 103 3.27 -17.12 -0.48
CA ASN A 103 2.65 -18.40 -0.12
C ASN A 103 3.43 -19.15 0.98
N LYS A 104 4.76 -19.03 1.03
CA LYS A 104 5.57 -19.58 2.14
C LYS A 104 5.30 -18.83 3.45
N ARG A 105 5.16 -17.50 3.39
CA ARG A 105 4.83 -16.67 4.55
C ARG A 105 3.42 -16.95 5.07
N LEU A 106 2.40 -16.94 4.20
CA LEU A 106 1.02 -17.25 4.58
C LEU A 106 0.89 -18.63 5.26
N ARG A 107 1.64 -19.64 4.78
CA ARG A 107 1.70 -20.97 5.41
C ARG A 107 2.43 -20.99 6.76
N ALA A 108 3.43 -20.14 6.95
CA ALA A 108 4.11 -20.00 8.23
C ALA A 108 3.22 -19.27 9.25
N ASP A 109 2.62 -18.16 8.84
CA ASP A 109 1.69 -17.36 9.65
C ASP A 109 0.49 -18.22 10.10
N MET A 110 -0.12 -19.00 9.20
CA MET A 110 -1.22 -19.93 9.52
C MET A 110 -0.82 -21.07 10.48
N ALA A 111 0.42 -21.58 10.37
CA ALA A 111 0.93 -22.62 11.27
C ALA A 111 1.32 -22.05 12.65
N GLU A 112 1.70 -20.77 12.72
CA GLU A 112 1.92 -20.07 13.97
C GLU A 112 0.60 -19.74 14.67
N GLU A 113 -0.42 -19.29 13.91
CA GLU A 113 -1.78 -19.04 14.40
C GLU A 113 -2.40 -20.31 15.03
N GLU A 114 -2.37 -21.46 14.33
CA GLU A 114 -2.85 -22.75 14.88
C GLU A 114 -2.12 -23.16 16.18
N LYS A 115 -0.84 -22.81 16.30
CA LYS A 115 -0.03 -23.07 17.51
C LYS A 115 -0.41 -22.11 18.64
N GLN A 116 -0.65 -20.84 18.34
CA GLN A 116 -1.09 -19.83 19.30
C GLN A 116 -2.51 -20.13 19.82
N GLU A 117 -3.47 -20.46 18.95
CA GLU A 117 -4.80 -20.90 19.33
C GLU A 117 -4.76 -22.12 20.28
N ARG A 118 -3.91 -23.10 19.97
CA ARG A 118 -3.73 -24.30 20.81
C ARG A 118 -3.17 -23.97 22.20
N GLU A 119 -2.32 -22.94 22.33
CA GLU A 119 -1.78 -22.53 23.61
C GLU A 119 -2.77 -21.67 24.41
N ILE A 120 -3.48 -20.73 23.75
CA ILE A 120 -4.57 -19.95 24.33
C ILE A 120 -5.67 -20.89 24.87
N LYS A 121 -6.07 -21.91 24.09
CA LYS A 121 -7.08 -22.89 24.51
C LYS A 121 -6.66 -23.66 25.77
N LYS A 122 -5.39 -24.06 25.89
CA LYS A 122 -4.85 -24.70 27.10
C LYS A 122 -4.82 -23.78 28.31
N GLN A 123 -4.56 -22.48 28.11
CA GLN A 123 -4.60 -21.50 29.20
C GLN A 123 -6.04 -21.29 29.68
N ILE A 124 -7.01 -21.16 28.77
CA ILE A 124 -8.44 -21.08 29.09
C ILE A 124 -8.90 -22.34 29.83
N GLU A 125 -8.54 -23.53 29.35
CA GLU A 125 -8.88 -24.81 29.99
C GLU A 125 -8.30 -24.92 31.41
N ARG A 126 -7.03 -24.54 31.61
CA ARG A 126 -6.39 -24.52 32.93
C ARG A 126 -7.08 -23.55 33.90
N VAL A 127 -7.48 -22.36 33.42
CA VAL A 127 -8.23 -21.38 34.22
C VAL A 127 -9.63 -21.92 34.56
N ALA A 128 -10.33 -22.52 33.59
CA ALA A 128 -11.64 -23.13 33.78
C ALA A 128 -11.61 -24.31 34.78
N GLN A 129 -10.56 -25.14 34.76
CA GLN A 129 -10.35 -26.22 35.74
C GLN A 129 -9.98 -25.71 37.14
N SER A 130 -9.48 -24.47 37.25
CA SER A 130 -9.18 -23.82 38.55
C SER A 130 -10.33 -22.98 39.11
N MET A 131 -11.43 -22.79 38.36
CA MET A 131 -12.67 -22.19 38.86
C MET A 131 -13.44 -23.22 39.70
N PRO A 132 -13.87 -22.89 40.93
CA PRO A 132 -14.73 -23.78 41.70
C PRO A 132 -16.09 -23.96 41.02
N VAL A 133 -16.50 -25.21 40.80
CA VAL A 133 -17.87 -25.53 40.35
C VAL A 133 -18.84 -25.30 41.51
N GLY A 134 -19.35 -24.07 41.62
CA GLY A 134 -20.52 -23.74 42.42
C GLY A 134 -21.77 -24.29 41.74
N ASN A 135 -22.36 -25.34 42.31
CA ASN A 135 -23.52 -26.02 41.75
C ASN A 135 -24.83 -25.28 42.09
N GLY A 136 -25.54 -24.76 41.10
CA GLY A 136 -26.83 -24.06 41.31
C GLY A 136 -27.44 -23.56 40.01
N VAL A 137 -28.67 -23.99 39.72
CA VAL A 137 -29.46 -23.62 38.54
C VAL A 137 -30.36 -22.43 38.86
N ASP A 138 -30.40 -21.39 38.02
CA ASP A 138 -31.66 -20.71 37.69
C ASP A 138 -31.60 -19.95 36.35
N GLN A 139 -32.77 -19.59 35.81
CA GLN A 139 -32.97 -18.87 34.55
C GLN A 139 -33.10 -17.35 34.72
N GLY A 140 -32.57 -16.59 33.75
CA GLY A 140 -33.24 -15.41 33.22
C GLY A 140 -32.73 -14.02 33.62
N SER A 141 -33.31 -13.03 32.92
CA SER A 141 -33.16 -11.56 33.02
C SER A 141 -31.92 -10.90 32.41
N GLU A 142 -32.17 -9.66 31.96
CA GLU A 142 -31.34 -8.79 31.12
C GLU A 142 -30.44 -7.87 31.96
N ASP A 143 -29.55 -7.11 31.27
CA ASP A 143 -28.98 -5.82 31.65
C ASP A 143 -28.85 -5.42 33.15
N GLU A 144 -27.61 -5.22 33.63
CA GLU A 144 -27.19 -3.88 34.09
C GLU A 144 -25.67 -3.70 34.30
N ILE A 145 -25.21 -2.45 34.18
CA ILE A 145 -23.80 -2.04 34.19
C ILE A 145 -23.34 -1.72 35.62
N HIS A 146 -22.56 -2.60 36.26
CA HIS A 146 -21.97 -2.33 37.58
C HIS A 146 -20.53 -1.77 37.51
N ARG A 147 -20.51 -0.44 37.35
CA ARG A 147 -19.41 0.52 37.50
C ARG A 147 -18.39 0.16 38.60
N ILE A 148 -17.15 -0.17 38.23
CA ILE A 148 -16.05 -0.40 39.20
C ILE A 148 -15.72 0.92 39.93
N LYS A 149 -15.94 0.91 41.25
CA LYS A 149 -15.65 2.04 42.14
C LYS A 149 -14.17 2.03 42.51
N VAL A 150 -13.40 2.99 42.00
CA VAL A 150 -11.98 3.15 42.35
C VAL A 150 -11.86 3.81 43.72
N GLU A 151 -11.62 3.03 44.76
CA GLU A 151 -11.23 3.54 46.08
C GLU A 151 -9.72 3.39 46.30
N SER A 152 -9.04 4.53 46.12
CA SER A 152 -7.88 4.99 46.88
C SER A 152 -6.95 3.95 47.54
N GLY A 153 -5.79 3.71 46.89
CA GLY A 153 -4.53 3.68 47.65
C GLY A 153 -3.89 2.32 47.94
N VAL A 154 -3.56 1.53 46.92
CA VAL A 154 -2.52 0.49 47.03
C VAL A 154 -1.39 0.76 46.04
N LYS A 155 -0.20 1.07 46.55
CA LYS A 155 1.02 1.24 45.74
C LYS A 155 1.56 -0.14 45.34
N ILE A 156 1.43 -0.51 44.08
CA ILE A 156 2.15 -1.67 43.52
C ILE A 156 3.59 -1.24 43.26
N GLY A 157 4.45 -1.42 44.25
CA GLY A 157 5.88 -1.13 44.16
C GLY A 157 6.66 -2.29 43.54
N PHE A 158 7.12 -2.13 42.31
CA PHE A 158 8.14 -3.01 41.74
C PHE A 158 9.53 -2.60 42.26
N ALA A 159 10.11 -3.43 43.13
CA ALA A 159 11.45 -3.24 43.64
C ALA A 159 12.23 -4.57 43.62
N LEU A 160 13.23 -4.67 42.75
CA LEU A 160 14.35 -5.58 42.91
C LEU A 160 15.61 -4.91 42.37
N GLY A 161 16.54 -4.59 43.27
CA GLY A 161 17.62 -3.64 43.01
C GLY A 161 18.92 -4.26 42.49
N SER A 162 19.82 -3.40 42.02
CA SER A 162 21.19 -3.76 41.67
C SER A 162 22.14 -3.71 42.87
N SER A 163 23.08 -4.65 42.97
CA SER A 163 24.35 -4.48 43.68
C SER A 163 25.46 -5.28 42.99
N LYS A 164 26.73 -4.94 43.27
CA LYS A 164 27.92 -5.38 42.50
C LYS A 164 29.10 -5.66 43.48
N LEU A 165 30.02 -6.54 43.08
CA LEU A 165 31.14 -7.12 43.89
C LEU A 165 30.64 -8.05 45.03
N GLY A 166 31.25 -9.17 45.45
CA GLY A 166 32.43 -9.98 45.06
C GLY A 166 32.71 -11.04 46.17
N SER A 167 33.50 -12.11 46.02
CA SER A 167 34.22 -12.68 44.86
C SER A 167 34.72 -14.13 45.12
N LYS A 168 35.12 -14.84 44.03
CA LYS A 168 36.06 -15.99 43.93
C LYS A 168 35.70 -17.41 44.49
N GLU A 169 35.48 -18.31 43.51
CA GLU A 169 35.85 -19.75 43.37
C GLU A 169 34.97 -20.93 43.83
N LYS A 170 34.86 -21.88 42.86
CA LYS A 170 34.48 -23.32 42.87
C LYS A 170 33.04 -23.73 43.28
N GLY A 171 32.30 -24.24 42.29
CA GLY A 171 31.04 -24.98 42.47
C GLY A 171 30.21 -25.07 41.18
N GLU A 172 30.37 -26.17 40.45
CA GLU A 172 29.71 -26.63 39.22
C GLU A 172 28.32 -26.05 38.85
N SER A 173 28.16 -25.65 37.57
CA SER A 173 26.88 -25.78 36.85
C SER A 173 27.12 -25.90 35.33
N SER A 174 26.09 -26.33 34.59
CA SER A 174 26.21 -27.05 33.32
C SER A 174 25.99 -26.23 32.03
N LYS A 175 26.74 -26.61 30.99
CA LYS A 175 26.43 -26.59 29.55
C LYS A 175 25.36 -25.61 29.04
N LEU A 176 25.76 -24.71 28.13
CA LEU A 176 25.38 -24.85 26.71
C LEU A 176 26.56 -24.45 25.82
N VAL A 177 26.71 -25.14 24.68
CA VAL A 177 27.83 -25.00 23.75
C VAL A 177 27.35 -24.27 22.51
N PHE A 178 28.10 -23.26 22.09
CA PHE A 178 28.05 -22.68 20.76
C PHE A 178 29.49 -22.73 20.25
N ASP A 179 29.76 -23.54 19.23
CA ASP A 179 31.02 -23.46 18.50
C ASP A 179 30.86 -23.90 17.04
N GLU A 180 31.81 -23.44 16.26
CA GLU A 180 31.87 -23.30 14.82
C GLU A 180 32.35 -24.60 14.13
N VAL A 181 31.85 -24.89 12.93
CA VAL A 181 32.57 -25.74 11.95
C VAL A 181 32.33 -25.22 10.53
N ASP A 182 33.42 -24.92 9.84
CA ASP A 182 33.52 -24.60 8.41
C ASP A 182 34.50 -25.61 7.75
N ASP A 183 34.74 -25.46 6.44
CA ASP A 183 35.60 -26.28 5.54
C ASP A 183 35.03 -27.67 5.12
N ASP A 184 35.22 -28.18 3.89
CA ASP A 184 35.98 -27.72 2.71
C ASP A 184 35.25 -28.04 1.37
N LYS A 185 35.83 -27.55 0.27
CA LYS A 185 35.37 -27.48 -1.12
C LYS A 185 35.33 -28.81 -1.87
N SER A 186 34.60 -28.79 -3.01
CA SER A 186 35.20 -29.26 -4.27
C SER A 186 34.78 -28.39 -5.48
N LYS A 187 35.67 -28.25 -6.48
CA LYS A 187 35.51 -27.37 -7.66
C LYS A 187 35.14 -28.17 -8.92
N VAL A 188 34.36 -27.57 -9.83
CA VAL A 188 34.69 -27.52 -11.28
C VAL A 188 34.28 -26.15 -11.85
N LYS A 189 35.03 -25.62 -12.84
CA LYS A 189 34.82 -24.31 -13.50
C LYS A 189 34.18 -24.47 -14.89
N ASN A 190 33.47 -23.45 -15.40
CA ASN A 190 34.06 -22.56 -16.44
C ASN A 190 33.25 -21.28 -16.75
N SER A 191 34.01 -20.25 -17.18
CA SER A 191 33.71 -19.05 -18.01
C SER A 191 32.25 -18.76 -18.46
N THR A 192 31.76 -17.51 -18.48
CA THR A 192 32.37 -16.34 -19.15
C THR A 192 31.86 -15.00 -18.58
N LYS A 193 32.66 -13.91 -18.70
CA LYS A 193 32.26 -12.53 -18.37
C LYS A 193 31.27 -11.96 -19.42
N ASN A 194 30.25 -11.22 -18.96
CA ASN A 194 30.00 -9.85 -19.44
C ASN A 194 29.08 -9.12 -18.45
N GLY A 195 29.24 -7.81 -18.34
CA GLY A 195 28.73 -7.04 -17.21
C GLY A 195 27.31 -6.49 -17.38
N SER A 196 26.62 -6.32 -16.26
CA SER A 196 25.65 -5.23 -16.08
C SER A 196 25.70 -4.76 -14.62
N SER A 197 25.99 -3.48 -14.44
CA SER A 197 25.98 -2.80 -13.15
C SER A 197 24.55 -2.46 -12.74
N GLY A 198 23.89 -3.32 -11.95
CA GLY A 198 22.49 -3.11 -11.53
C GLY A 198 22.12 -3.55 -10.10
N GLY A 199 22.95 -4.35 -9.42
CA GLY A 199 22.55 -5.02 -8.17
C GLY A 199 22.30 -4.11 -6.95
N ALA A 200 22.93 -2.93 -6.88
CA ALA A 200 22.84 -2.06 -5.71
C ALA A 200 21.54 -1.23 -5.65
N GLY A 201 20.96 -0.89 -6.81
CA GLY A 201 19.75 -0.06 -6.87
C GLY A 201 18.48 -0.81 -6.46
N SER A 202 18.39 -2.10 -6.75
CA SER A 202 17.21 -2.92 -6.46
C SER A 202 16.96 -3.05 -4.95
N LEU A 203 18.01 -3.34 -4.18
CA LEU A 203 17.91 -3.44 -2.71
C LEU A 203 17.58 -2.10 -2.05
N ALA A 204 18.22 -1.01 -2.47
CA ALA A 204 17.93 0.33 -1.95
C ALA A 204 16.49 0.77 -2.25
N LEU A 205 15.98 0.47 -3.45
CA LEU A 205 14.59 0.77 -3.82
C LEU A 205 13.59 -0.11 -3.07
N GLU A 206 13.85 -1.41 -2.92
CA GLU A 206 12.97 -2.32 -2.16
C GLU A 206 12.92 -1.93 -0.67
N GLU A 207 14.04 -1.50 -0.09
CA GLU A 207 14.10 -1.00 1.29
C GLU A 207 13.32 0.30 1.46
N LEU A 208 13.46 1.26 0.53
CA LEU A 208 12.66 2.50 0.52
C LEU A 208 11.15 2.22 0.37
N MET A 209 10.75 1.33 -0.55
CA MET A 209 9.33 0.97 -0.73
C MET A 209 8.75 0.30 0.53
N ARG A 210 9.52 -0.57 1.19
CA ARG A 210 9.13 -1.19 2.46
C ARG A 210 9.04 -0.17 3.60
N GLU A 211 9.90 0.84 3.60
CA GLU A 211 9.89 1.91 4.59
C GLU A 211 8.67 2.83 4.42
N ASP A 212 8.32 3.18 3.18
CA ASP A 212 7.13 4.00 2.91
C ASP A 212 5.82 3.23 3.10
N GLU A 213 5.77 1.91 2.86
CA GLU A 213 4.62 1.07 3.21
C GLU A 213 4.41 0.99 4.74
N LYS A 214 5.49 0.90 5.54
CA LYS A 214 5.39 1.00 7.01
C LYS A 214 4.88 2.38 7.43
N LYS A 215 5.41 3.46 6.84
CA LYS A 215 4.98 4.83 7.14
C LYS A 215 3.51 5.04 6.80
N GLU A 216 3.02 4.56 5.66
CA GLU A 216 1.58 4.61 5.30
C GLU A 216 0.74 3.94 6.39
N ARG A 217 1.07 2.70 6.79
CA ARG A 217 0.31 1.96 7.82
C ARG A 217 0.32 2.63 9.19
N ILE A 218 1.39 3.36 9.55
CA ILE A 218 1.50 4.07 10.83
C ILE A 218 0.80 5.45 10.76
N ASN A 219 0.96 6.17 9.66
CA ASN A 219 0.59 7.59 9.53
C ASN A 219 -0.81 7.82 8.94
N ARG A 220 -1.39 6.83 8.23
CA ARG A 220 -2.79 6.86 7.81
C ARG A 220 -3.70 6.81 9.03
N LYS A 221 -4.48 7.87 9.27
CA LYS A 221 -5.51 7.95 10.31
C LYS A 221 -6.86 8.36 9.72
N ASP A 222 -7.89 8.17 10.53
CA ASP A 222 -9.25 8.70 10.40
C ASP A 222 -9.34 10.22 10.51
N TYR A 223 -8.56 10.83 11.42
CA TYR A 223 -8.43 12.29 11.49
C TYR A 223 -7.38 12.83 10.53
N TRP A 224 -7.65 13.96 9.87
CA TRP A 224 -6.72 14.66 8.96
C TRP A 224 -6.40 16.10 9.39
N LEU A 225 -7.24 16.70 10.24
CA LEU A 225 -7.10 18.10 10.63
C LEU A 225 -5.76 18.36 11.35
N CYS A 226 -5.09 19.47 11.00
CA CYS A 226 -3.85 19.89 11.65
C CYS A 226 -3.69 21.41 11.66
N GLU A 227 -2.86 21.91 12.57
CA GLU A 227 -2.67 23.35 12.79
C GLU A 227 -1.88 24.01 11.65
N GLY A 228 -2.27 25.26 11.33
CA GLY A 228 -1.64 26.12 10.34
C GLY A 228 -2.14 25.96 8.90
N ILE A 229 -3.07 25.05 8.62
CA ILE A 229 -3.67 24.90 7.28
C ILE A 229 -4.88 25.82 7.09
N ILE A 230 -5.21 26.12 5.83
CA ILE A 230 -6.45 26.81 5.44
C ILE A 230 -7.50 25.75 5.11
N VAL A 231 -8.67 25.89 5.72
CA VAL A 231 -9.85 25.05 5.47
C VAL A 231 -11.03 25.91 5.02
N LYS A 232 -12.01 25.26 4.38
CA LYS A 232 -13.28 25.85 3.95
C LYS A 232 -14.41 25.23 4.76
N VAL A 233 -15.25 26.07 5.38
CA VAL A 233 -16.35 25.62 6.22
C VAL A 233 -17.53 25.17 5.35
N MET A 234 -17.95 23.93 5.51
CA MET A 234 -19.02 23.29 4.72
C MET A 234 -20.26 22.92 5.55
N SER A 235 -20.28 23.25 6.85
CA SER A 235 -21.48 23.12 7.70
C SER A 235 -22.65 23.92 7.13
N LYS A 236 -23.77 23.24 6.86
CA LYS A 236 -25.03 23.88 6.48
C LYS A 236 -25.68 24.63 7.66
N ALA A 237 -25.46 24.17 8.90
CA ALA A 237 -25.99 24.82 10.10
C ALA A 237 -25.31 26.18 10.39
N LEU A 238 -24.14 26.43 9.80
CA LEU A 238 -23.45 27.72 9.86
C LEU A 238 -23.73 28.62 8.65
N ALA A 239 -24.59 28.19 7.71
CA ALA A 239 -25.02 28.99 6.56
C ALA A 239 -25.85 30.21 6.98
N ASP A 240 -26.77 30.04 7.93
CA ASP A 240 -27.62 31.12 8.47
C ASP A 240 -26.80 32.24 9.15
N LYS A 241 -25.57 31.92 9.55
CA LYS A 241 -24.60 32.85 10.16
C LYS A 241 -23.56 33.39 9.17
N GLY A 242 -23.69 33.05 7.88
CA GLY A 242 -22.82 33.54 6.80
C GLY A 242 -21.45 32.85 6.66
N TYR A 243 -21.18 31.76 7.39
CA TYR A 243 -19.86 31.07 7.34
C TYR A 243 -19.78 29.95 6.30
N TYR A 244 -20.89 29.57 5.67
CA TYR A 244 -20.89 28.49 4.68
C TYR A 244 -20.06 28.86 3.44
N LYS A 245 -19.19 27.94 3.01
CA LYS A 245 -18.15 28.08 1.96
C LYS A 245 -17.07 29.13 2.26
N GLN A 246 -17.06 29.73 3.45
CA GLN A 246 -16.03 30.70 3.83
C GLN A 246 -14.73 30.01 4.27
N LYS A 247 -13.61 30.71 4.09
CA LYS A 247 -12.26 30.20 4.37
C LYS A 247 -11.74 30.68 5.72
N GLY A 248 -11.04 29.80 6.44
CA GLY A 248 -10.41 30.11 7.72
C GLY A 248 -9.13 29.32 7.96
N VAL A 249 -8.32 29.77 8.91
CA VAL A 249 -7.07 29.13 9.32
C VAL A 249 -7.31 28.27 10.55
N VAL A 250 -6.84 27.02 10.53
CA VAL A 250 -6.85 26.15 11.73
C VAL A 250 -5.82 26.68 12.72
N ARG A 251 -6.28 27.35 13.78
CA ARG A 251 -5.43 27.85 14.88
C ARG A 251 -5.00 26.74 15.82
N LYS A 252 -5.92 25.85 16.16
CA LYS A 252 -5.71 24.76 17.10
C LYS A 252 -6.56 23.55 16.73
N VAL A 253 -6.09 22.35 17.02
CA VAL A 253 -6.91 21.12 16.94
C VAL A 253 -7.19 20.57 18.35
N ILE A 254 -8.46 20.29 18.63
CA ILE A 254 -8.98 19.76 19.88
C ILE A 254 -9.49 18.34 19.61
N ASP A 255 -9.12 17.41 20.48
CA ASP A 255 -9.51 15.99 20.43
C ASP A 255 -9.26 15.31 19.06
N LYS A 256 -8.30 15.84 18.29
CA LYS A 256 -7.89 15.43 16.92
C LYS A 256 -8.89 15.72 15.80
N TYR A 257 -10.17 15.87 16.10
CA TYR A 257 -11.24 16.05 15.11
C TYR A 257 -11.76 17.49 14.99
N VAL A 258 -11.75 18.27 16.07
CA VAL A 258 -12.38 19.60 16.12
C VAL A 258 -11.35 20.70 15.94
N GLY A 259 -11.52 21.57 14.94
CA GLY A 259 -10.66 22.73 14.72
C GLY A 259 -11.21 23.99 15.36
N GLU A 260 -10.34 24.78 16.00
CA GLU A 260 -10.56 26.21 16.19
C GLU A 260 -10.14 26.94 14.90
N ILE A 261 -11.14 27.40 14.14
CA ILE A 261 -10.98 28.01 12.83
C ILE A 261 -11.13 29.52 12.96
N GLU A 262 -10.06 30.28 12.71
CA GLU A 262 -10.13 31.74 12.57
C GLU A 262 -10.53 32.09 11.14
N MET A 263 -11.72 32.65 10.95
CA MET A 263 -12.23 33.06 9.64
C MET A 263 -11.38 34.20 9.06
N LEU A 264 -10.98 34.07 7.79
CA LEU A 264 -10.04 35.02 7.18
C LEU A 264 -10.61 36.44 7.09
N GLU A 265 -11.89 36.56 6.69
CA GLU A 265 -12.61 37.82 6.48
C GLU A 265 -13.12 38.41 7.80
N SER A 266 -13.93 37.68 8.56
CA SER A 266 -14.61 38.21 9.76
C SER A 266 -13.78 38.16 11.04
N LYS A 267 -12.62 37.47 11.05
CA LYS A 267 -11.79 37.21 12.25
C LYS A 267 -12.48 36.48 13.41
N HIS A 268 -13.69 35.97 13.19
CA HIS A 268 -14.40 35.17 14.17
C HIS A 268 -13.71 33.80 14.32
N VAL A 269 -13.66 33.28 15.54
CA VAL A 269 -13.15 31.94 15.84
C VAL A 269 -14.33 30.98 16.01
N LEU A 270 -14.36 29.91 15.22
CA LEU A 270 -15.40 28.89 15.23
C LEU A 270 -14.80 27.54 15.67
N ARG A 271 -15.55 26.75 16.43
CA ARG A 271 -15.20 25.34 16.69
C ARG A 271 -16.03 24.46 15.77
N VAL A 272 -15.37 23.76 14.85
CA VAL A 272 -15.99 22.98 13.77
C VAL A 272 -15.31 21.62 13.67
N ASP A 273 -16.09 20.54 13.51
CA ASP A 273 -15.55 19.19 13.29
C ASP A 273 -14.99 19.04 11.87
N GLN A 274 -13.95 18.23 11.69
CA GLN A 274 -13.36 17.94 10.37
C GLN A 274 -14.37 17.41 9.34
N ALA A 275 -15.47 16.76 9.74
CA ALA A 275 -16.52 16.31 8.84
C ALA A 275 -17.32 17.47 8.19
N GLU A 276 -17.26 18.66 8.77
CA GLU A 276 -17.87 19.89 8.24
C GLU A 276 -16.83 20.86 7.64
N LEU A 277 -15.60 20.38 7.41
CA LEU A 277 -14.48 21.12 6.82
C LEU A 277 -14.00 20.46 5.53
N GLU A 278 -13.51 21.26 4.60
CA GLU A 278 -12.93 20.84 3.31
C GLU A 278 -11.51 21.42 3.21
N THR A 279 -10.55 20.65 2.68
CA THR A 279 -9.19 21.19 2.47
C THR A 279 -9.19 22.24 1.36
N VAL A 280 -8.36 23.27 1.48
CA VAL A 280 -8.20 24.29 0.43
C VAL A 280 -6.92 24.05 -0.34
N ILE A 281 -7.05 23.71 -1.63
CA ILE A 281 -5.93 23.64 -2.56
C ILE A 281 -5.48 25.08 -2.90
N PRO A 282 -4.22 25.48 -2.61
CA PRO A 282 -3.70 26.79 -3.00
C PRO A 282 -3.28 26.80 -4.48
N GLN A 283 -2.75 27.92 -4.95
CA GLN A 283 -2.19 28.01 -6.30
C GLN A 283 -0.96 27.10 -6.45
N ILE A 284 -0.75 26.61 -7.68
CA ILE A 284 0.44 25.84 -8.04
C ILE A 284 1.70 26.67 -7.76
N GLY A 285 2.70 26.04 -7.15
CA GLY A 285 3.94 26.67 -6.69
C GLY A 285 3.92 27.07 -5.21
N CYS A 286 2.76 27.12 -4.56
CA CYS A 286 2.66 27.38 -3.12
C CYS A 286 3.09 26.19 -2.26
N LEU A 287 3.41 26.47 -0.99
CA LEU A 287 3.60 25.44 0.03
C LEU A 287 2.23 24.89 0.49
N VAL A 288 2.17 23.58 0.63
CA VAL A 288 1.06 22.79 1.17
C VAL A 288 1.59 21.90 2.29
N LYS A 289 0.70 21.38 3.14
CA LYS A 289 1.02 20.45 4.22
C LYS A 289 0.27 19.15 4.00
N ILE A 290 0.98 18.03 4.06
CA ILE A 290 0.40 16.71 3.83
C ILE A 290 -0.35 16.29 5.10
N VAL A 291 -1.68 16.16 4.99
CA VAL A 291 -2.58 15.95 6.13
C VAL A 291 -2.76 14.48 6.53
N ASN A 292 -2.47 13.53 5.63
CA ASN A 292 -2.66 12.10 5.84
C ASN A 292 -1.71 11.25 4.97
N GLY A 293 -1.67 9.94 5.21
CA GLY A 293 -0.79 9.00 4.49
C GLY A 293 0.68 9.03 4.94
N ALA A 294 1.56 8.33 4.21
CA ALA A 294 2.95 8.05 4.60
C ALA A 294 3.75 9.29 5.00
N TYR A 295 3.55 10.41 4.29
CA TYR A 295 4.27 11.67 4.49
C TYR A 295 3.48 12.69 5.32
N ARG A 296 2.50 12.24 6.11
CA ARG A 296 1.71 13.09 7.01
C ARG A 296 2.60 14.00 7.88
N GLY A 297 2.23 15.27 7.93
CA GLY A 297 2.94 16.31 8.69
C GLY A 297 4.02 17.03 7.90
N SER A 298 4.51 16.44 6.80
CA SER A 298 5.51 17.07 5.93
C SER A 298 4.92 18.26 5.16
N ASN A 299 5.74 19.30 5.02
CA ASN A 299 5.48 20.39 4.09
C ASN A 299 5.96 19.99 2.70
N ALA A 300 5.25 20.41 1.66
CA ALA A 300 5.59 20.13 0.27
C ALA A 300 5.23 21.33 -0.61
N LYS A 301 5.82 21.42 -1.81
CA LYS A 301 5.45 22.39 -2.84
C LYS A 301 4.46 21.77 -3.82
N LEU A 302 3.33 22.44 -4.07
CA LEU A 302 2.34 21.99 -5.05
C LEU A 302 2.86 22.21 -6.48
N LEU A 303 2.85 21.19 -7.32
CA LEU A 303 3.35 21.25 -8.71
C LEU A 303 2.26 21.10 -9.77
N ALA A 304 1.27 20.23 -9.53
CA ALA A 304 0.14 20.02 -10.43
C ALA A 304 -1.08 19.54 -9.65
N VAL A 305 -2.26 19.76 -10.20
CA VAL A 305 -3.56 19.31 -9.67
C VAL A 305 -4.31 18.63 -10.80
N ASP A 306 -4.79 17.42 -10.55
CA ASP A 306 -5.70 16.67 -11.42
C ASP A 306 -7.07 16.66 -10.73
N THR A 307 -7.98 17.50 -11.23
CA THR A 307 -9.33 17.67 -10.68
C THR A 307 -10.23 16.47 -10.93
N ASP A 308 -9.95 15.68 -11.97
CA ASP A 308 -10.81 14.57 -12.38
C ASP A 308 -10.52 13.33 -11.53
N LYS A 309 -9.26 13.18 -11.10
CA LYS A 309 -8.81 12.10 -10.20
C LYS A 309 -8.73 12.49 -8.73
N PHE A 310 -9.08 13.73 -8.38
CA PHE A 310 -8.92 14.29 -7.02
C PHE A 310 -7.52 14.05 -6.45
N CYS A 311 -6.47 14.30 -7.24
CA CYS A 311 -5.09 14.14 -6.77
C CYS A 311 -4.19 15.32 -7.15
N ALA A 312 -3.12 15.50 -6.39
CA ALA A 312 -2.15 16.58 -6.53
C ALA A 312 -0.73 16.02 -6.56
N LYS A 313 0.09 16.49 -7.51
CA LYS A 313 1.54 16.21 -7.51
C LYS A 313 2.24 17.23 -6.64
N VAL A 314 2.93 16.77 -5.59
CA VAL A 314 3.64 17.63 -4.64
C VAL A 314 5.10 17.18 -4.46
N GLN A 315 5.96 18.12 -4.10
CA GLN A 315 7.40 17.92 -3.93
C GLN A 315 7.79 18.20 -2.47
N ILE A 316 8.27 17.20 -1.74
CA ILE A 316 8.59 17.32 -0.31
C ILE A 316 10.03 17.86 -0.15
N GLU A 317 10.97 17.25 -0.85
CA GLU A 317 12.39 17.65 -0.88
C GLU A 317 12.82 17.89 -2.34
N LYS A 318 14.00 18.48 -2.54
CA LYS A 318 14.46 18.93 -3.88
C LYS A 318 14.39 17.83 -4.95
N ASP A 319 14.58 16.57 -4.58
CA ASP A 319 14.60 15.44 -5.51
C ASP A 319 13.45 14.43 -5.29
N SER A 320 12.51 14.71 -4.37
CA SER A 320 11.44 13.77 -3.95
C SER A 320 10.04 14.29 -4.30
N PHE A 321 9.38 13.61 -5.24
CA PHE A 321 8.02 13.91 -5.69
C PHE A 321 7.05 12.80 -5.29
N ILE A 322 5.85 13.17 -4.85
CA ILE A 322 4.76 12.23 -4.56
C ILE A 322 3.47 12.69 -5.25
N ILE A 323 2.51 11.77 -5.35
CA ILE A 323 1.11 12.08 -5.65
C ILE A 323 0.34 11.92 -4.33
N ALA A 324 -0.45 12.93 -3.98
CA ALA A 324 -1.28 12.95 -2.78
C ALA A 324 -2.75 13.11 -3.18
N ASP A 325 -3.63 12.37 -2.52
CA ASP A 325 -5.08 12.50 -2.69
C ASP A 325 -5.57 13.83 -2.07
N ILE A 326 -6.57 14.42 -2.69
CA ILE A 326 -7.29 15.62 -2.21
C ILE A 326 -8.47 15.16 -1.36
N VAL A 327 -8.65 15.78 -0.19
CA VAL A 327 -9.64 15.39 0.84
C VAL A 327 -10.59 16.55 1.17
#